data_AF-A0A931SZ47-F1
#
_entry.id   AF-A0A931SZ47-F1
#
_cell.length_a   1.000
_cell.length_b   1.000
_cell.length_c   1.000
_cell.angle_alpha   90.00
_cell.angle_beta   90.00
_cell.angle_gamma   90.00
#
_symmetry.space_group_name_H-M   'P 1'
#
loop_
_entity.id
_entity.type
_entity.pdbx_description
1 polymer ?
#
loop_
_entity_poly.entity_id
_entity_poly.type
_entity_poly.pdbx_seq_one_letter_code
_entity_poly.pdbx_strand_id
1 'polypeptide(L)' 'MAHYSLLIKNGQVFDGRGNPAREVDIGIGEDRIEAMGELEKTSADRIIDAG' A
#
# COMPACT_ATOMS: atom_id res chain seq x y z
N MET A 1 7.12 -13.23 6.64
CA MET A 1 6.57 -12.38 5.57
C MET A 1 5.25 -11.86 6.08
N ALA A 2 4.98 -10.56 5.95
CA ALA A 2 3.67 -10.02 6.28
C ALA A 2 2.63 -10.49 5.25
N HIS A 3 1.38 -10.64 5.69
CA HIS A 3 0.25 -10.97 4.85
C HIS A 3 -0.86 -9.93 5.05
N TYR A 4 -1.42 -9.41 3.96
CA TYR A 4 -2.44 -8.37 3.97
C TYR A 4 -3.75 -8.83 3.35
N SER A 5 -4.86 -8.23 3.74
CA SER A 5 -6.14 -8.45 3.04
C SER A 5 -6.14 -7.79 1.65
N LEU A 6 -5.46 -6.65 1.52
CA LEU A 6 -5.30 -5.93 0.26
C LEU A 6 -3.93 -5.28 0.21
N LEU A 7 -3.25 -5.44 -0.92
CA LEU A 7 -2.00 -4.74 -1.25
C LEU A 7 -2.24 -3.88 -2.50
N ILE A 8 -2.01 -2.58 -2.39
CA ILE A 8 -2.02 -1.64 -3.53
C ILE A 8 -0.57 -1.30 -3.87
N LYS A 9 -0.16 -1.54 -5.12
CA LYS A 9 1.24 -1.40 -5.56
C LYS A 9 1.43 -0.27 -6.56
N ASN A 10 2.66 0.25 -6.62
CA ASN A 10 3.14 1.21 -7.62
C ASN A 10 2.34 2.53 -7.66
N GLY A 11 1.64 2.87 -6.57
CA GLY A 11 0.75 4.02 -6.52
C GLY A 11 1.47 5.32 -6.18
N GLN A 12 1.00 6.42 -6.76
CA GLN A 12 1.31 7.79 -6.31
C GLN A 12 0.32 8.20 -5.21
N VAL A 13 0.78 8.28 -3.97
CA VAL A 13 -0.06 8.49 -2.78
C VAL A 13 -0.06 9.96 -2.36
N PHE A 14 -1.26 10.53 -2.28
CA PHE A 14 -1.52 11.84 -1.69
C PHE A 14 -2.03 11.64 -0.25
N ASP A 15 -1.29 12.12 0.75
CA ASP A 15 -1.53 11.80 2.17
C ASP A 15 -2.51 12.75 2.88
N GLY A 16 -3.10 13.70 2.16
CA GLY A 16 -4.03 14.71 2.69
C GLY A 16 -3.38 15.83 3.51
N ARG A 17 -2.05 15.84 3.70
CA ARG A 17 -1.33 16.90 4.43
C ARG A 17 -0.88 18.07 3.55
N GLY A 18 -1.17 18.02 2.25
CA GLY A 18 -0.74 19.03 1.27
C GLY A 18 0.71 18.86 0.79
N ASN A 19 1.36 17.77 1.14
CA ASN A 19 2.68 17.42 0.61
C ASN A 19 2.58 16.90 -0.84
N PRO A 20 3.68 16.95 -1.62
CA PRO A 20 3.75 16.26 -2.91
C PRO A 20 3.43 14.77 -2.79
N ALA A 21 2.89 14.19 -3.86
CA ALA A 21 2.66 12.75 -3.94
C ALA A 21 3.97 11.97 -3.80
N ARG A 22 3.87 10.77 -3.25
CA ARG A 22 4.99 9.83 -3.12
C ARG A 22 4.65 8.51 -3.75
N GLU A 23 5.62 7.89 -4.40
CA GLU A 23 5.51 6.51 -4.87
C GLU A 23 5.67 5.55 -3.69
N VAL A 24 4.64 4.79 -3.38
CA VAL A 24 4.61 3.91 -2.20
C VAL A 24 3.52 2.85 -2.32
N ASP A 25 3.83 1.62 -1.91
CA ASP A 25 2.86 0.54 -1.75
C ASP A 25 2.09 0.69 -0.42
N ILE A 26 0.83 0.30 -0.41
CA ILE A 26 -0.06 0.35 0.76
C ILE A 26 -0.56 -1.05 1.11
N GLY A 27 -0.24 -1.50 2.31
CA GLY A 27 -0.73 -2.74 2.89
C GLY A 27 -1.92 -2.47 3.81
N ILE A 28 -3.05 -3.11 3.52
CA ILE A 28 -4.31 -2.97 4.27
C ILE A 28 -4.66 -4.30 4.94
N GLY A 29 -4.86 -4.23 6.25
CA GLY A 29 -5.38 -5.33 7.06
C GLY A 29 -6.78 -4.99 7.53
N GLU A 30 -7.76 -5.80 7.13
CA GLU A 30 -9.18 -5.63 7.47
C GLU A 30 -9.72 -4.23 7.10
N ASP A 31 -9.81 -3.32 8.06
CA ASP A 31 -10.41 -2.00 7.93
C ASP A 31 -9.40 -0.84 8.00
N ARG A 32 -8.09 -1.12 8.07
CA ARG A 32 -7.06 -0.11 8.28
C ARG A 32 -5.80 -0.31 7.43
N ILE A 33 -5.08 0.79 7.24
CA ILE A 33 -3.72 0.79 6.69
C ILE A 33 -2.78 0.25 7.77
N GLU A 34 -2.09 -0.85 7.50
CA GLU A 34 -1.12 -1.45 8.42
C GLU A 34 0.32 -1.11 8.05
N ALA A 35 0.59 -0.83 6.78
CA ALA A 35 1.91 -0.43 6.31
C ALA A 35 1.85 0.48 5.08
N MET A 36 2.83 1.37 4.98
CA MET A 36 3.11 2.19 3.80
C MET A 36 4.62 2.15 3.55
N GLY A 37 5.05 1.77 2.35
CA GLY A 37 6.46 1.80 1.95
C GLY A 37 6.75 0.91 0.75
N GLU A 38 7.98 0.42 0.63
CA GLU A 38 8.33 -0.65 -0.29
C GLU A 38 7.94 -1.99 0.36
N LEU A 39 6.86 -2.62 -0.13
CA LEU A 39 6.30 -3.84 0.45
C LEU A 39 6.71 -5.08 -0.35
N GLU A 40 7.98 -5.16 -0.69
CA GLU A 40 8.55 -6.32 -1.38
C GLU A 40 8.48 -7.59 -0.52
N LYS A 41 8.30 -8.75 -1.15
CA LYS A 41 8.27 -10.06 -0.48
C LYS A 41 7.15 -10.22 0.55
N THR A 42 6.01 -9.56 0.31
CA THR A 42 4.76 -9.71 1.06
C THR A 42 3.73 -10.49 0.25
N SER A 43 2.73 -11.07 0.92
CA SER A 43 1.57 -11.68 0.25
C SER A 43 0.30 -10.92 0.61
N ALA A 44 -0.73 -11.05 -0.23
CA ALA A 44 -2.04 -10.49 0.06
C ALA A 44 -3.15 -11.33 -0.58
N ASP A 45 -4.34 -11.31 0.01
CA ASP A 45 -5.53 -11.95 -0.57
C ASP A 45 -5.91 -11.31 -1.90
N ARG A 46 -5.73 -9.99 -2.00
CA ARG A 46 -5.94 -9.21 -3.21
C ARG A 46 -4.78 -8.27 -3.46
N ILE A 47 -4.35 -8.19 -4.71
CA ILE A 47 -3.35 -7.23 -5.18
C ILE A 47 -4.00 -6.33 -6.23
N ILE A 48 -3.79 -5.02 -6.11
CA ILE A 48 -4.17 -4.00 -7.09
C ILE A 48 -2.89 -3.28 -7.54
N ASP A 49 -2.68 -3.21 -8.84
CA ASP A 49 -1.66 -2.35 -9.44
C ASP A 49 -2.27 -0.96 -9.73
N ALA A 50 -1.65 0.09 -9.21
CA ALA A 50 -2.12 1.47 -9.32
C ALA A 50 -1.18 2.38 -10.14
N GLY A 51 -0.22 1.78 -10.85
CA GLY A 51 0.66 2.45 -11.82
C GLY A 51 -0.01 2.79 -13.15
#